data_AF-A0A1J3GJT4-F1
#
_entry.id   AF-A0A1J3GJT4-F1
#
_cell.length_a   1.000
_cell.length_b   1.000
_cell.length_c   1.000
_cell.angle_alpha   90.00
_cell.angle_beta   90.00
_cell.angle_gamma   90.00
#
_symmetry.space_group_name_H-M   'P 1'
#
loop_
_entity.id
_entity.type
_entity.pdbx_description
1 polymer ?
#
loop_
_entity_poly.entity_id
_entity_poly.type
_entity_poly.pdbx_seq_one_letter_code
_entity_poly.pdbx_strand_id
1 'polypeptide(L)'
;ALTGNGQITGAAIYGQGKPPALWAASSASFIKADEVTALNTALADSKAFDALSGTGFYINGVKFMKLNSELGHVIRGKQGEQAAV
;
A
#
# COMPACT_ATOMS: atom_id res chain seq x y z
N ALA A 1 9.09 -7.48 15.10
CA ALA A 1 8.93 -7.52 13.62
C ALA A 1 7.46 -7.81 13.30
N LEU A 2 6.86 -7.08 12.36
CA LEU A 2 5.44 -7.25 12.01
C LEU A 2 5.12 -8.66 11.49
N THR A 3 6.07 -9.30 10.83
CA THR A 3 5.93 -10.66 10.26
C THR A 3 6.15 -11.80 11.27
N GLY A 4 6.49 -11.50 12.53
CA GLY A 4 6.92 -12.50 13.51
C GLY A 4 5.83 -13.42 14.07
N ASN A 5 4.56 -13.14 13.78
CA ASN A 5 3.40 -13.89 14.31
C ASN A 5 2.68 -14.76 13.25
N GLY A 6 3.20 -14.82 12.02
CA GLY A 6 2.61 -15.59 10.92
C GLY A 6 1.32 -15.04 10.31
N GLN A 7 0.80 -13.90 10.81
CA GLN A 7 -0.42 -13.28 10.27
C GLN A 7 -0.14 -12.30 9.13
N ILE A 8 1.06 -11.71 9.11
CA ILE A 8 1.52 -10.77 8.09
C ILE A 8 2.64 -11.46 7.30
N THR A 9 2.40 -11.70 6.01
CA THR A 9 3.37 -12.38 5.13
C THR A 9 4.49 -11.45 4.65
N GLY A 10 4.28 -10.13 4.72
CA GLY A 10 5.30 -9.13 4.46
C GLY A 10 4.85 -7.72 4.85
N ALA A 11 5.81 -6.85 5.16
CA ALA A 11 5.55 -5.49 5.59
C ALA A 11 6.69 -4.55 5.21
N ALA A 12 6.37 -3.28 4.97
CA ALA A 12 7.33 -2.22 4.77
C ALA A 12 6.85 -0.91 5.41
N ILE A 13 7.82 -0.09 5.83
CA ILE A 13 7.62 1.24 6.40
C ILE A 13 8.35 2.22 5.49
N TYR A 14 7.60 3.16 4.94
CA TYR A 14 8.11 4.23 4.09
C TYR A 14 7.84 5.60 4.74
N GLY A 15 8.79 6.52 4.58
CA GLY A 15 8.56 7.93 4.86
C GLY A 15 7.62 8.56 3.83
N GLN A 16 6.82 9.53 4.27
CA GLN A 16 5.82 10.22 3.42
C GLN A 16 6.41 11.31 2.50
N GLY A 17 7.74 11.37 2.37
CA GLY A 17 8.42 12.31 1.49
C GLY A 17 8.14 12.06 0.00
N LYS A 18 8.56 13.01 -0.85
CA LYS A 18 8.52 12.90 -2.31
C LYS A 18 9.94 13.09 -2.86
N PRO A 19 10.68 12.01 -3.22
CA PRO A 19 10.25 10.61 -3.28
C PRO A 19 10.15 9.95 -1.89
N PRO A 20 9.35 8.87 -1.74
CA PRO A 20 9.24 8.14 -0.49
C PRO A 20 10.54 7.39 -0.16
N ALA A 21 11.00 7.50 1.08
CA ALA A 21 12.21 6.82 1.55
C ALA A 21 11.84 5.51 2.26
N LEU A 22 12.52 4.41 1.91
CA LEU A 22 12.37 3.14 2.63
C LEU A 22 13.06 3.24 4.00
N TRP A 23 12.31 3.06 5.08
CA TRP A 23 12.86 3.05 6.45
C TRP A 23 13.12 1.62 6.94
N ALA A 24 12.21 0.69 6.66
CA ALA A 24 12.36 -0.72 7.00
C ALA A 24 11.45 -1.57 6.12
N ALA A 25 11.87 -2.79 5.77
CA ALA A 25 11.01 -3.77 5.12
C ALA A 25 11.41 -5.20 5.50
N SER A 26 10.47 -6.12 5.39
CA SER A 26 10.73 -7.56 5.53
C SER A 26 11.58 -8.12 4.38
N SER A 27 11.67 -7.42 3.25
CA SER A 27 12.62 -7.70 2.16
C SER A 27 13.09 -6.39 1.51
N ALA A 28 14.30 -6.38 0.95
CA ALA A 28 14.91 -5.18 0.35
C ALA A 28 14.14 -4.61 -0.86
N SER A 29 13.25 -5.41 -1.47
CA SER A 29 12.50 -5.05 -2.68
C SER A 29 11.00 -5.30 -2.51
N PHE A 30 10.43 -4.86 -1.38
CA PHE A 30 9.06 -5.23 -1.02
C PHE A 30 7.98 -4.49 -1.83
N ILE A 31 8.15 -3.19 -2.13
CA ILE A 31 7.21 -2.38 -2.94
C ILE A 31 8.03 -1.42 -3.81
N LYS A 32 7.58 -1.16 -5.04
CA LYS A 32 8.28 -0.21 -5.92
C LYS A 32 8.01 1.24 -5.48
N ALA A 33 8.98 2.13 -5.67
CA ALA A 33 8.86 3.51 -5.17
C ALA A 33 7.71 4.33 -5.83
N ASP A 34 7.38 4.02 -7.08
CA ASP A 34 6.24 4.57 -7.82
C ASP A 34 4.90 4.12 -7.22
N GLU A 35 4.77 2.85 -6.82
CA GLU A 35 3.60 2.31 -6.13
C GLU A 35 3.39 3.00 -4.77
N VAL A 36 4.47 3.21 -3.99
CA VAL A 36 4.40 3.96 -2.72
C VAL A 36 3.99 5.42 -2.97
N THR A 37 4.53 6.05 -4.02
CA THR A 37 4.17 7.43 -4.39
C THR A 37 2.69 7.54 -4.76
N ALA A 38 2.15 6.56 -5.49
CA ALA A 38 0.73 6.50 -5.82
C ALA A 38 -0.15 6.34 -4.57
N LEU A 39 0.24 5.48 -3.62
CA LEU A 39 -0.49 5.29 -2.36
C LEU A 39 -0.45 6.55 -1.47
N ASN A 40 0.71 7.19 -1.33
CA ASN A 40 0.83 8.46 -0.60
C ASN A 40 -0.02 9.57 -1.24
N THR A 41 -0.07 9.62 -2.57
CA THR A 41 -0.93 10.57 -3.30
C THR A 41 -2.40 10.28 -3.05
N ALA A 42 -2.80 9.01 -3.12
CA ALA A 42 -4.17 8.61 -2.86
C ALA A 42 -4.60 8.88 -1.40
N LEU A 43 -3.70 8.77 -0.42
CA LEU A 43 -4.04 9.14 0.96
C LEU A 43 -4.29 10.65 1.13
N ALA A 44 -3.64 11.49 0.32
CA ALA A 44 -3.69 12.96 0.44
C ALA A 44 -4.70 13.65 -0.50
N ASP A 45 -5.14 12.98 -1.57
CA ASP A 45 -6.00 13.54 -2.61
C ASP A 45 -7.26 12.69 -2.80
N SER A 46 -8.44 13.29 -2.59
CA SER A 46 -9.72 12.58 -2.64
C SER A 46 -10.03 12.00 -4.02
N LYS A 47 -9.66 12.69 -5.10
CA LYS A 47 -9.91 12.22 -6.47
C LYS A 47 -9.05 10.99 -6.79
N ALA A 48 -7.78 11.01 -6.41
CA ALA A 48 -6.89 9.87 -6.53
C ALA A 48 -7.35 8.71 -5.64
N PHE A 49 -7.78 8.99 -4.41
CA PHE A 49 -8.36 8.00 -3.51
C PHE A 49 -9.57 7.31 -4.11
N ASP A 50 -10.52 8.07 -4.65
CA ASP A 50 -11.76 7.55 -5.23
C ASP A 50 -11.50 6.76 -6.52
N ALA A 51 -10.52 7.19 -7.32
CA ALA A 51 -10.11 6.47 -8.53
C ALA A 51 -9.67 5.02 -8.23
N LEU A 52 -9.03 4.77 -7.07
CA LEU A 52 -8.62 3.41 -6.67
C LEU A 52 -9.77 2.41 -6.57
N SER A 53 -11.03 2.85 -6.42
CA SER A 53 -12.20 1.97 -6.45
C SER A 53 -12.38 1.29 -7.82
N GLY A 54 -12.04 1.98 -8.91
CA GLY A 54 -12.11 1.44 -10.27
C GLY A 54 -10.77 0.90 -10.77
N THR A 55 -9.66 1.55 -10.40
CA THR A 55 -8.34 1.19 -10.92
C THR A 55 -7.61 0.14 -10.07
N GLY A 56 -7.97 -0.01 -8.79
CA GLY A 56 -7.16 -0.74 -7.81
C GLY A 56 -5.84 -0.03 -7.49
N PHE A 57 -5.03 -0.64 -6.63
CA PHE A 57 -3.66 -0.21 -6.32
C PHE A 57 -2.69 -1.40 -6.42
N TYR A 58 -1.40 -1.13 -6.46
CA TYR A 58 -0.38 -2.16 -6.66
C TYR A 58 0.57 -2.23 -5.49
N ILE A 59 0.93 -3.46 -5.12
CA ILE A 59 1.99 -3.77 -4.16
C ILE A 59 2.87 -4.81 -4.84
N ASN A 60 4.10 -4.43 -5.17
CA ASN A 60 5.07 -5.27 -5.86
C ASN A 60 4.54 -5.86 -7.19
N GLY A 61 3.82 -5.06 -7.96
CA GLY A 61 3.18 -5.47 -9.21
C GLY A 61 1.90 -6.30 -9.06
N VAL A 62 1.50 -6.70 -7.84
CA VAL A 62 0.22 -7.38 -7.60
C VAL A 62 -0.87 -6.32 -7.42
N LYS A 63 -1.93 -6.44 -8.21
CA LYS A 63 -3.09 -5.54 -8.16
C LYS A 63 -4.07 -5.95 -7.07
N PHE A 64 -4.40 -5.02 -6.17
CA PHE A 64 -5.42 -5.18 -5.14
C PHE A 64 -6.64 -4.30 -5.44
N MET A 65 -7.83 -4.84 -5.21
CA MET A 65 -9.07 -4.08 -5.23
C MET A 65 -9.24 -3.31 -3.93
N LYS A 66 -9.54 -2.00 -3.98
CA LYS A 66 -9.82 -1.20 -2.78
C LYS A 66 -11.09 -1.68 -2.08
N LEU A 67 -11.03 -1.84 -0.76
CA LEU A 67 -12.15 -2.18 0.13
C LEU A 67 -12.24 -1.16 1.27
N ASN A 68 -13.41 -1.03 1.91
CA ASN A 68 -13.70 -0.21 3.11
C ASN A 68 -12.51 0.62 3.66
N SER A 69 -12.10 1.64 2.89
CA SER A 69 -10.90 2.45 3.11
C SER A 69 -11.32 3.82 3.60
N GLU A 70 -10.42 4.54 4.25
CA GLU A 70 -10.68 5.85 4.82
C GLU A 70 -9.64 6.86 4.32
N LEU A 71 -10.11 7.90 3.63
CA LEU A 71 -9.26 8.97 3.10
C LEU A 71 -8.43 9.59 4.23
N GLY A 72 -7.15 9.86 3.96
CA GLY A 72 -6.20 10.41 4.94
C GLY A 72 -5.66 9.42 5.98
N HIS A 73 -6.21 8.20 6.07
CA HIS A 73 -5.89 7.27 7.16
C HIS A 73 -5.41 5.91 6.66
N VAL A 74 -6.20 5.22 5.83
CA VAL A 74 -5.93 3.81 5.51
C VAL A 74 -6.52 3.39 4.18
N ILE A 75 -5.72 2.67 3.39
CA ILE A 75 -6.13 2.00 2.16
C ILE A 75 -6.09 0.50 2.42
N ARG A 76 -7.23 -0.16 2.29
CA ARG A 76 -7.36 -1.62 2.44
C ARG A 76 -7.63 -2.23 1.07
N GLY A 77 -7.06 -3.40 0.81
CA GLY A 77 -7.35 -4.11 -0.42
C GLY A 77 -7.28 -5.62 -0.34
N LYS A 78 -7.86 -6.26 -1.37
CA LYS A 78 -7.95 -7.71 -1.50
C LYS A 78 -7.66 -8.15 -2.93
N GLN A 79 -6.98 -9.29 -3.05
CA GLN A 79 -6.68 -10.00 -4.30
C GLN A 79 -6.87 -11.49 -4.06
N GLY A 80 -8.03 -12.04 -4.43
CA GLY A 80 -8.38 -13.43 -4.10
C GLY A 80 -8.35 -13.65 -2.58
N GLU A 81 -7.50 -14.57 -2.13
CA GLU A 81 -7.26 -14.86 -0.71
C GLU A 81 -6.24 -13.93 -0.04
N GLN A 82 -5.52 -13.10 -0.82
CA GLN A 82 -4.53 -12.17 -0.31
C GLN A 82 -5.19 -10.84 0.10
N ALA A 83 -4.64 -10.19 1.13
CA ALA A 83 -5.07 -8.88 1.59
C ALA A 83 -3.88 -7.96 1.84
N ALA A 84 -4.12 -6.66 1.73
CA ALA A 84 -3.15 -5.61 1.98
C ALA A 84 -3.78 -4.45 2.77
N VAL A 85 -2.99 -3.83 3.65
CA VAL A 85 -3.34 -2.65 4.44
C VAL A 85 -2.11 -1.77 4.63
#